data_AF-A0A967SGW2-F1
#
_entry.id   AF-A0A967SGW2-F1
#
_cell.length_a   1.000
_cell.length_b   1.000
_cell.length_c   1.000
_cell.angle_alpha   90.00
_cell.angle_beta   90.00
_cell.angle_gamma   90.00
#
_symmetry.space_group_name_H-M   'P 1'
#
loop_
_entity.id
_entity.type
_entity.pdbx_description
1 polymer ?
#
loop_
_entity_poly.entity_id
_entity_poly.type
_entity_poly.pdbx_seq_one_letter_code
_entity_poly.pdbx_strand_id
1 'polypeptide(L)'
;MAAEALTELAARYGVHMSYRDADGRTRDASADALVAVLQALGAELNGPADAPDALRRRMRDEHRRPMEPVVVRWTPARGENGDSDERAGDGPEEPPTGVEL
;
A
#
# COMPACT_ATOMS: atom_id res chain seq x y z
N MET A 1 16.63 15.78 -10.65
CA MET A 1 16.51 14.85 -11.80
C MET A 1 16.92 13.43 -11.44
N ALA A 2 18.21 13.05 -11.41
CA ALA A 2 18.60 11.65 -11.17
C ALA A 2 18.34 11.16 -9.73
N ALA A 3 18.71 11.96 -8.73
CA ALA A 3 18.47 11.62 -7.32
C ALA A 3 16.97 11.47 -6.99
N GLU A 4 16.15 12.40 -7.49
CA GLU A 4 14.70 12.37 -7.32
C GLU A 4 14.05 11.17 -8.02
N ALA A 5 14.52 10.82 -9.22
CA ALA A 5 14.09 9.60 -9.91
C ALA A 5 14.49 8.33 -9.15
N LEU A 6 15.66 8.32 -8.49
CA LEU A 6 16.10 7.19 -7.67
C LEU A 6 15.21 7.01 -6.43
N THR A 7 14.86 8.11 -5.78
CA THR A 7 13.91 8.13 -4.64
C THR A 7 12.53 7.61 -5.05
N GLU A 8 12.00 8.09 -6.18
CA GLU A 8 10.70 7.63 -6.71
C GLU A 8 10.75 6.15 -7.09
N LEU A 9 11.84 5.69 -7.71
CA LEU A 9 12.04 4.29 -8.04
C LEU A 9 12.07 3.42 -6.76
N ALA A 10 12.79 3.85 -5.73
CA ALA A 10 12.82 3.18 -4.42
C ALA A 10 11.41 3.05 -3.82
N ALA A 11 10.63 4.12 -3.85
CA ALA A 11 9.25 4.10 -3.35
C ALA A 11 8.37 3.06 -4.06
N ARG A 12 8.47 2.96 -5.40
CA ARG A 12 7.68 1.99 -6.19
C ARG A 12 8.04 0.54 -5.94
N TYR A 13 9.29 0.27 -5.59
CA TYR A 13 9.74 -1.06 -5.17
C TYR A 13 9.44 -1.34 -3.69
N GLY A 14 8.84 -0.41 -2.95
CA GLY A 14 8.53 -0.55 -1.53
C GLY A 14 9.76 -0.42 -0.62
N VAL A 15 10.84 0.21 -1.11
CA VAL A 15 12.07 0.40 -0.35
C VAL A 15 11.97 1.67 0.50
N HIS A 16 12.13 1.51 1.82
CA HIS A 16 12.25 2.65 2.72
C HIS A 16 13.63 3.30 2.61
N MET A 17 13.65 4.62 2.45
CA MET A 17 14.87 5.42 2.27
C MET A 17 15.49 5.87 3.59
N SER A 18 14.79 5.69 4.70
CA SER A 18 15.31 5.94 6.03
C SER A 18 14.68 5.02 7.06
N TYR A 19 15.41 4.80 8.15
CA TYR A 19 14.92 4.03 9.29
C TYR A 19 15.42 4.64 10.60
N ARG A 20 14.78 4.26 11.71
CA ARG A 20 15.24 4.60 13.05
C ARG A 20 16.06 3.44 13.59
N ASP A 21 17.31 3.70 13.96
CA ASP A 21 18.19 2.70 14.55
C ASP A 21 17.84 2.42 16.03
N ALA A 22 18.52 1.44 16.62
CA ALA A 22 18.30 1.03 18.02
C ALA A 22 18.62 2.14 19.03
N ASP A 23 19.46 3.11 18.66
CA ASP A 23 19.76 4.29 19.47
C ASP A 23 18.71 5.40 19.31
N GLY A 24 17.64 5.14 18.55
CA GLY A 24 16.58 6.08 18.27
C GLY A 24 16.94 7.14 17.22
N ARG A 25 18.07 7.01 16.51
CA ARG A 25 18.51 7.98 15.49
C ARG A 25 17.96 7.63 14.12
N THR A 26 17.57 8.64 13.36
CA THR A 26 17.20 8.46 11.95
C THR A 26 18.45 8.27 11.10
N ARG A 27 18.44 7.25 10.25
CA ARG A 27 19.47 6.94 9.28
C ARG A 27 18.88 7.00 7.90
N ASP A 28 19.44 7.86 7.06
CA ASP A 28 19.12 7.92 5.64
C ASP A 28 19.99 6.95 4.85
N ALA A 29 19.40 6.29 3.86
CA ALA A 29 20.12 5.41 2.96
C ALA A 29 21.00 6.24 2.00
N SER A 30 22.23 5.78 1.79
CA SER A 30 23.09 6.35 0.74
C SER A 30 22.54 5.98 -0.64
N ALA A 31 22.89 6.77 -1.66
CA ALA A 31 22.51 6.48 -3.04
C ALA A 31 23.02 5.10 -3.48
N ASP A 32 24.24 4.72 -3.08
CA ASP A 32 24.83 3.43 -3.43
C ASP A 32 24.08 2.27 -2.77
N ALA A 33 23.65 2.43 -1.51
CA ALA A 33 22.84 1.43 -0.82
C ALA A 33 21.48 1.25 -1.50
N LEU A 34 20.84 2.36 -1.92
CA LEU A 34 19.59 2.30 -2.67
C LEU A 34 19.76 1.59 -4.01
N VAL A 35 20.83 1.88 -4.75
CA VAL A 35 21.12 1.19 -6.03
C VAL A 35 21.31 -0.30 -5.81
N ALA A 36 22.10 -0.72 -4.82
CA ALA A 36 22.35 -2.12 -4.53
C ALA A 36 21.07 -2.89 -4.15
N VAL A 37 20.22 -2.29 -3.30
CA VAL A 37 18.93 -2.89 -2.92
C VAL A 37 17.99 -3.00 -4.12
N LEU A 38 17.89 -1.94 -4.92
CA LEU A 38 17.04 -1.94 -6.11
C LEU A 38 17.48 -2.99 -7.13
N GLN A 39 18.78 -3.16 -7.35
CA GLN A 39 19.32 -4.24 -8.18
C GLN A 39 18.95 -5.62 -7.64
N ALA A 40 19.07 -5.83 -6.32
CA ALA A 40 18.70 -7.10 -5.68
C ALA A 40 17.20 -7.41 -5.82
N LEU A 41 16.35 -6.38 -5.89
CA LEU A 41 14.90 -6.51 -6.15
C LEU A 41 14.56 -6.66 -7.64
N GLY A 42 15.57 -6.69 -8.52
CA GLY A 42 15.41 -6.93 -9.95
C GLY A 42 15.25 -5.66 -10.80
N ALA A 43 15.54 -4.48 -10.26
CA ALA A 43 15.55 -3.26 -11.05
C ALA A 43 16.80 -3.20 -11.97
N GLU A 44 16.58 -2.88 -13.24
CA GLU A 44 17.64 -2.72 -14.25
C GLU A 44 18.29 -1.34 -14.13
N LEU A 45 19.27 -1.19 -13.23
CA LEU A 45 20.13 0.00 -13.14
C LEU A 45 21.55 -0.40 -12.74
N ASN A 46 22.57 0.33 -13.21
CA ASN A 46 23.97 0.15 -12.81
C ASN A 46 24.44 1.28 -11.87
N GLY A 47 23.69 2.38 -11.80
CA GLY A 47 23.97 3.49 -10.91
C GLY A 47 22.84 4.53 -10.88
N PRO A 48 23.01 5.61 -10.09
CA PRO A 48 21.99 6.65 -9.92
C PRO A 48 21.58 7.36 -11.22
N ALA A 49 22.50 7.44 -12.19
CA ALA A 49 22.26 8.07 -13.48
C ALA A 49 21.22 7.32 -14.33
N ASP A 50 21.07 6.00 -14.12
CA ASP A 50 20.11 5.16 -14.86
C ASP A 50 18.70 5.24 -14.28
N ALA A 51 18.54 5.82 -13.08
CA ALA A 51 17.27 5.85 -12.36
C ALA A 51 16.11 6.45 -13.18
N PRO A 52 16.27 7.54 -13.98
CA PRO A 52 15.19 8.04 -14.83
C PRO A 52 14.72 7.03 -15.88
N ASP A 53 15.63 6.26 -16.47
CA ASP A 53 15.28 5.24 -17.46
C ASP A 53 14.64 4.01 -16.83
N ALA A 54 15.19 3.54 -15.70
CA ALA A 54 14.65 2.45 -14.92
C ALA A 54 13.22 2.76 -14.41
N LEU A 55 12.99 3.99 -13.95
CA LEU A 55 11.66 4.47 -13.55
C LEU A 55 10.66 4.43 -14.70
N ARG A 56 11.03 4.95 -15.88
CA ARG A 56 10.16 4.89 -17.08
C ARG A 56 9.81 3.46 -17.49
N ARG A 57 10.77 2.53 -17.41
CA ARG A 57 10.52 1.10 -17.69
C ARG A 57 9.53 0.52 -16.69
N ARG A 58 9.79 0.71 -15.40
CA ARG A 58 8.94 0.21 -14.33
C ARG A 58 7.49 0.68 -14.45
N MET A 59 7.28 1.97 -14.71
CA MET A 59 5.94 2.53 -14.93
C MET A 59 5.23 1.82 -16.09
N ARG A 60 5.90 1.61 -17.23
CA ARG A 60 5.30 0.90 -18.37
C ARG A 60 4.93 -0.54 -18.04
N ASP A 61 5.76 -1.25 -17.27
CA ASP A 61 5.50 -2.64 -16.89
C ASP A 61 4.32 -2.76 -15.93
N GLU A 62 4.20 -1.82 -14.98
CA GLU A 62 3.05 -1.69 -14.09
C GLU A 62 1.76 -1.47 -14.89
N HIS A 63 1.76 -0.52 -15.83
CA HIS A 63 0.60 -0.25 -16.69
C HIS A 63 0.22 -1.43 -17.60
N ARG A 64 1.16 -2.33 -17.92
CA ARG A 64 0.92 -3.50 -18.75
C ARG A 64 0.29 -4.66 -17.97
N ARG A 65 0.30 -4.62 -16.63
CA ARG A 65 -0.32 -5.63 -15.78
C ARG A 65 -1.74 -5.18 -15.39
N PRO A 66 -2.80 -5.83 -15.93
CA PRO A 66 -4.18 -5.45 -15.61
C PRO A 66 -4.60 -5.76 -14.17
N MET A 67 -3.84 -6.60 -13.45
CA MET A 67 -4.10 -6.99 -12.05
C MET A 67 -2.79 -7.20 -11.28
N GLU A 68 -2.82 -6.90 -9.98
CA GLU A 68 -1.76 -7.26 -9.04
C GLU A 68 -1.56 -8.79 -9.01
N PRO A 69 -0.32 -9.31 -8.90
CA PRO A 69 -0.05 -10.75 -9.01
C PRO A 69 -0.80 -11.64 -8.01
N VAL A 70 -1.09 -11.11 -6.80
CA VAL A 70 -1.80 -11.84 -5.74
C VAL A 70 -2.64 -10.84 -4.94
N VAL A 71 -3.91 -11.19 -4.67
CA VAL A 71 -4.80 -10.43 -3.79
C VAL A 71 -5.09 -11.26 -2.54
N VAL A 72 -4.73 -10.74 -1.36
CA VAL A 72 -5.03 -11.37 -0.07
C VAL A 72 -6.28 -10.74 0.52
N ARG A 73 -7.28 -11.56 0.86
CA ARG A 73 -8.47 -11.14 1.59
C ARG A 73 -8.58 -11.92 2.88
N TRP A 74 -8.58 -11.21 4.00
CA TRP A 74 -8.96 -11.80 5.28
C TRP A 74 -10.46 -12.08 5.26
N THR A 75 -10.83 -13.32 5.53
CA THR A 75 -12.23 -13.65 5.80
C THR A 75 -12.49 -13.26 7.25
N PRO A 76 -13.62 -12.60 7.58
CA PRO A 76 -13.95 -12.34 8.97
C PRO A 76 -13.96 -13.67 9.73
N ALA A 77 -13.47 -13.64 10.97
CA ALA A 77 -13.66 -14.78 11.87
C ALA A 77 -15.16 -15.10 11.89
N ARG A 78 -15.53 -16.34 11.54
CA ARG A 78 -16.91 -16.81 11.66
C ARG A 78 -17.32 -16.52 13.10
N GLY A 79 -18.30 -15.64 13.28
CA GLY A 79 -18.94 -15.48 14.57
C GLY A 79 -19.55 -16.83 14.92
N GLU A 80 -18.97 -17.52 15.88
CA GLU A 80 -19.70 -18.44 16.74
C GLU A 80 -20.63 -17.60 17.60
N ASN A 81 -21.64 -16.98 16.99
CA ASN A 81 -22.77 -16.40 17.69
C ASN A 81 -23.98 -16.73 16.84
N GLY A 82 -24.89 -17.46 17.46
CA GLY A 82 -26.03 -18.10 16.85
C GLY A 82 -26.85 -17.16 15.98
N ASP A 83 -27.36 -17.76 14.92
CA ASP A 83 -28.79 -17.74 14.65
C ASP A 83 -29.62 -16.94 15.69
N SER A 84 -29.96 -15.72 15.33
CA SER A 84 -31.18 -15.07 15.77
C SER A 84 -31.81 -14.41 14.56
N ASP A 85 -32.13 -15.22 13.55
CA ASP A 85 -33.22 -14.92 12.63
C ASP A 85 -34.53 -15.30 13.33
N GLU A 86 -34.89 -14.52 14.36
CA GLU A 86 -36.23 -14.57 14.94
C GLU A 86 -37.07 -13.50 14.25
N ARG A 87 -37.69 -13.93 13.14
CA ARG A 87 -38.69 -13.17 12.40
C ARG A 87 -39.79 -12.61 13.32
N ALA A 88 -40.16 -11.37 13.01
CA ALA A 88 -41.52 -10.84 12.96
C ALA A 88 -42.41 -10.99 14.22
N GLY A 89 -42.46 -9.93 15.02
CA GLY A 89 -43.62 -9.56 15.83
C GLY A 89 -44.17 -8.22 15.34
N ASP A 90 -45.25 -8.30 14.57
CA ASP A 90 -46.12 -7.20 14.15
C ASP A 90 -46.59 -6.37 15.35
N GLY A 91 -46.40 -5.05 15.29
CA GLY A 91 -46.91 -4.09 16.26
C GLY A 91 -47.08 -2.74 15.56
N PRO A 92 -48.23 -2.06 15.68
CA PRO A 92 -48.50 -0.88 14.86
C PRO A 92 -47.57 0.27 15.24
N GLU A 93 -46.84 0.80 14.26
CA GLU A 93 -46.17 2.09 14.35
C GLU A 93 -47.23 3.18 14.58
N GLU A 94 -47.34 3.70 15.81
CA GLU A 94 -47.93 5.02 16.00
C GLU A 94 -46.96 6.06 15.39
N PRO A 95 -47.41 6.89 14.44
CA PRO A 95 -46.55 7.95 13.91
C PRO A 95 -46.34 9.01 15.00
N PRO A 96 -45.12 9.53 15.21
CA PRO A 96 -44.92 10.66 16.10
C PRO A 96 -45.60 11.89 15.49
N THR A 97 -46.77 12.25 16.03
CA THR A 97 -47.41 13.54 15.83
C THR A 97 -46.66 14.62 16.60
N GLY A 98 -46.24 15.66 15.88
CA GLY A 98 -45.99 16.98 16.46
C GLY A 98 -44.52 17.38 16.55
N VAL A 99 -44.00 17.93 15.45
CA VAL A 99 -43.14 19.11 15.51
C VAL A 99 -44.07 20.31 15.69
N GLU A 100 -43.87 21.15 16.70
CA GLU A 100 -43.81 22.61 16.56
C GLU A 100 -43.51 23.32 17.90
N LEU A 101 -42.37 24.04 17.85
CA LEU A 101 -41.95 25.28 18.55
C LEU A 101 -41.80 25.30 20.08
#